data_AF-A0A355G5J9-F1
#
_entry.id   AF-A0A355G5J9-F1
#
_cell.length_a   1.000
_cell.length_b   1.000
_cell.length_c   1.000
_cell.angle_alpha   90.00
_cell.angle_beta   90.00
_cell.angle_gamma   90.00
#
_symmetry.space_group_name_H-M   'P 1'
#
loop_
_entity.id
_entity.type
_entity.pdbx_description
1 polymer ?
#
loop_
_entity_poly.entity_id
_entity_poly.type
_entity_poly.pdbx_seq_one_letter_code
_entity_poly.pdbx_strand_id
1 'polypeptide(L)' 'MKLTQAQSEAISRGEKVSIKVGELDCILIREDLFEKLQEIRDTEETYGAVIEALDDENPDQYLEYLNEK' A
#
# COMPACT_ATOMS: atom_id res chain seq x y z
N MET A 1 16.89 -1.76 -18.30
CA MET A 1 17.69 -1.08 -17.25
C MET A 1 18.51 -2.13 -16.51
N LYS A 2 19.80 -1.91 -16.24
CA LYS A 2 20.62 -2.84 -15.45
C LYS A 2 20.82 -2.25 -14.05
N LEU A 3 20.38 -2.98 -13.02
CA LEU A 3 20.65 -2.63 -11.64
C LEU A 3 22.14 -2.88 -11.34
N THR A 4 22.73 -2.05 -10.49
CA THR A 4 24.05 -2.34 -9.93
C THR A 4 23.94 -3.53 -8.98
N GLN A 5 25.05 -4.24 -8.73
CA GLN A 5 25.07 -5.36 -7.80
C GLN A 5 24.56 -4.97 -6.40
N ALA A 6 24.99 -3.81 -5.90
CA ALA A 6 24.54 -3.28 -4.61
C ALA A 6 23.01 -3.04 -4.57
N GLN A 7 22.43 -2.55 -5.66
CA GLN A 7 20.98 -2.34 -5.76
C GLN A 7 20.23 -3.68 -5.82
N SER A 8 20.73 -4.66 -6.56
CA SER A 8 20.11 -6.00 -6.61
C SER A 8 20.16 -6.71 -5.25
N GLU A 9 21.25 -6.57 -4.50
CA GLU A 9 21.37 -7.11 -3.14
C GLU A 9 20.44 -6.39 -2.16
N ALA A 10 20.34 -5.06 -2.24
CA ALA A 10 19.41 -4.27 -1.43
C ALA A 10 17.95 -4.68 -1.68
N ILE A 11 17.55 -4.83 -2.94
CA ILE A 11 16.21 -5.35 -3.29
C ILE A 11 16.00 -6.75 -2.72
N SER A 12 16.97 -7.65 -2.87
CA SER A 12 16.87 -9.02 -2.34
C SER A 12 16.66 -9.04 -0.83
N ARG A 13 17.28 -8.11 -0.09
CA ARG A 13 17.12 -7.91 1.35
C ARG A 13 15.80 -7.23 1.75
N GLY A 14 14.99 -6.80 0.79
CA GLY A 14 13.73 -6.10 1.04
C GLY A 14 13.88 -4.60 1.28
N GLU A 15 15.03 -4.03 0.94
CA GLU A 15 15.26 -2.59 1.05
C GLU A 15 14.66 -1.84 -0.15
N LYS A 16 14.27 -0.58 0.06
CA LYS A 16 13.88 0.31 -1.04
C LYS A 16 15.12 0.90 -1.71
N VAL A 17 15.12 0.95 -3.04
CA VAL A 17 16.23 1.47 -3.84
C VAL A 17 15.78 2.66 -4.66
N SER A 18 16.43 3.80 -4.49
CA SER A 18 16.18 4.97 -5.34
C SER A 18 16.90 4.81 -6.69
N ILE A 19 16.20 5.05 -7.78
CA ILE A 19 16.72 4.96 -9.15
C ILE A 19 16.27 6.17 -9.96
N LYS A 20 16.99 6.48 -11.05
CA LYS A 20 16.54 7.44 -12.06
C LYS A 20 16.10 6.72 -13.32
N VAL A 21 14.91 7.03 -13.82
CA VAL A 21 14.38 6.55 -15.09
C VAL A 21 14.17 7.77 -16.00
N GLY A 22 15.14 8.04 -16.87
CA GLY A 22 15.18 9.30 -17.61
C GLY A 22 15.39 10.48 -16.67
N GLU A 23 14.44 11.41 -16.63
CA GLU A 23 14.43 12.56 -15.73
C GLU A 23 13.61 12.33 -14.45
N LEU A 24 12.99 11.16 -14.30
CA LEU A 24 12.15 10.84 -13.14
C LEU A 24 12.96 10.15 -12.06
N ASP A 25 12.82 10.64 -10.83
CA ASP A 25 13.25 9.94 -9.63
C ASP A 25 12.19 8.89 -9.25
N CYS A 26 12.59 7.63 -9.21
CA CYS A 26 11.72 6.50 -8.90
C CYS A 26 12.27 5.69 -7.72
N ILE A 27 11.39 4.97 -7.02
CA ILE A 27 11.77 4.03 -5.97
C ILE A 27 11.41 2.63 -6.43
N LEU A 28 12.38 1.74 -6.40
CA LEU A 28 12.21 0.32 -6.67
C LEU A 28 12.10 -0.41 -5.33
N ILE A 29 11.12 -1.29 -5.24
CA ILE A 29 10.82 -2.13 -4.07
C ILE A 29 10.42 -3.51 -4.58
N ARG A 30 10.57 -4.54 -3.74
CA ARG A 30 10.06 -5.88 -4.08
C ARG A 30 8.54 -5.87 -4.14
N GLU A 31 8.02 -6.60 -5.11
CA GLU A 31 6.58 -6.74 -5.37
C GLU A 31 5.84 -7.29 -4.14
N ASP A 32 6.35 -8.35 -3.50
CA ASP A 32 5.71 -8.96 -2.32
C ASP A 32 5.68 -8.03 -1.09
N LEU A 33 6.62 -7.09 -0.99
CA LEU A 33 6.60 -6.06 0.04
C LEU A 33 5.63 -4.93 -0.31
N PHE A 34 5.53 -4.59 -1.59
CA PHE A 34 4.58 -3.60 -2.07
C PHE A 34 3.13 -4.09 -1.87
N GLU A 35 2.83 -5.33 -2.23
CA GLU A 35 1.50 -5.94 -2.01
C GLU A 35 1.11 -5.92 -0.53
N LYS A 36 2.01 -6.32 0.37
CA LYS A 36 1.75 -6.27 1.82
C LYS A 36 1.51 -4.85 2.32
N LEU A 37 2.29 -3.88 1.85
CA LEU A 37 2.10 -2.47 2.21
C LEU A 37 0.76 -1.94 1.68
N GLN A 38 0.36 -2.38 0.49
CA GLN A 38 -0.93 -2.04 -0.10
C GLN A 38 -2.08 -2.66 0.71
N GLU A 39 -2.00 -3.94 1.07
CA GLU A 39 -2.98 -4.60 1.93
C GLU A 39 -3.12 -3.90 3.28
N ILE A 40 -2.01 -3.50 3.90
CA ILE A 40 -2.02 -2.74 5.16
C ILE A 40 -2.69 -1.38 4.94
N ARG A 41 -2.34 -0.63 3.90
CA ARG A 41 -2.95 0.67 3.61
C ARG A 41 -4.45 0.55 3.36
N ASP A 42 -4.85 -0.39 2.51
CA ASP A 42 -6.26 -0.61 2.17
C ASP A 42 -7.04 -1.08 3.42
N THR A 43 -6.41 -1.84 4.31
CA THR A 43 -6.97 -2.22 5.61
C THR A 43 -7.09 -1.02 6.55
N GLU A 44 -6.10 -0.13 6.62
CA GLU A 44 -6.14 1.09 7.42
C GLU A 44 -7.19 2.10 6.89
N GLU A 45 -7.32 2.24 5.57
CA GLU A 45 -8.39 3.03 4.95
C GLU A 45 -9.77 2.43 5.27
N THR A 46 -9.87 1.09 5.30
CA THR A 46 -11.10 0.39 5.71
C THR A 46 -11.41 0.64 7.18
N TYR A 47 -10.43 0.57 8.08
CA TYR A 47 -10.63 0.87 9.50
C TYR A 47 -10.95 2.36 9.74
N GLY A 48 -10.32 3.28 8.99
CA GLY A 48 -10.63 4.71 9.04
C GLY A 48 -12.08 4.98 8.64
N ALA A 49 -12.55 4.38 7.54
CA ALA A 49 -13.94 4.47 7.11
C ALA A 49 -14.93 3.85 8.12
N VAL A 50 -14.56 2.76 8.80
CA VAL A 50 -15.36 2.15 9.87
C VAL A 50 -15.45 3.06 11.09
N ILE A 51 -14.36 3.73 11.48
CA ILE A 51 -14.35 4.66 12.61
C ILE A 51 -15.19 5.90 12.29
N GLU A 52 -15.08 6.47 11.09
CA GLU A 52 -15.92 7.60 10.67
C GLU A 52 -17.42 7.21 10.62
N ALA A 53 -17.75 5.99 10.16
CA ALA A 53 -19.12 5.50 10.14
C ALA A 53 -19.70 5.20 11.54
N LEU A 54 -18.84 4.91 12.53
CA LEU A 54 -19.25 4.68 13.92
C LEU A 54 -19.43 5.98 14.72
N ASP A 55 -18.79 7.07 14.30
CA ASP A 55 -18.92 8.41 14.91
C ASP A 55 -20.08 9.23 14.30
N ASP A 56 -20.68 8.76 13.20
CA ASP A 56 -21.87 9.37 12.56
C ASP A 56 -23.17 8.78 13.14
N GLU A 57 -24.22 9.60 13.29
CA GLU A 57 -25.46 9.30 14.05
C GLU A 57 -26.36 8.19 13.44
N ASN A 58 -25.92 7.48 12.39
CA ASN A 58 -26.67 6.40 11.73
C ASN A 58 -25.78 5.20 11.33
N PRO A 59 -25.36 4.36 12.30
CA PRO A 59 -24.49 3.20 12.04
C PRO A 59 -25.13 2.10 11.17
N ASP A 60 -26.46 2.12 11.00
CA ASP A 60 -27.21 1.10 10.24
C ASP A 60 -26.98 1.16 8.73
N GLN A 61 -26.58 2.33 8.19
CA GLN A 61 -26.42 2.51 6.74
C GLN A 61 -25.19 1.75 6.17
N TYR A 62 -24.18 1.50 7.00
CA TYR A 62 -22.99 0.74 6.60
C TYR A 62 -23.24 -0.79 6.60
N LEU A 63 -24.14 -1.28 7.45
CA LEU A 63 -24.53 -2.69 7.48
C LEU A 63 -25.27 -3.12 6.21
N GLU A 64 -26.01 -2.22 5.57
CA GLU A 64 -26.60 -2.48 4.25
C GLU A 64 -25.54 -2.54 3.15
N TYR A 65 -24.56 -1.61 3.15
CA TYR A 65 -23.48 -1.59 2.15
C TYR A 65 -22.57 -2.83 2.21
N LEU A 66 -22.35 -3.40 3.40
CA LEU A 66 -21.60 -4.65 3.57
C LEU A 66 -22.40 -5.90 3.14
N ASN A 67 -23.73 -5.87 3.21
CA ASN A 67 -24.58 -7.00 2.83
C ASN A 67 -24.91 -7.05 1.33
N GLU A 68 -24.69 -5.97 0.58
CA GLU A 68 -24.91 -5.91 -0.87
C GLU A 68 -23.66 -6.27 -1.72
N LYS A 69 -22.55 -6.68 -1.10
CA LYS A 69 -21.35 -7.23 -1.78
C LYS A 69 -21.24 -8.75 -1.64
#